data_AF-A0AAV1KXY8-F1
#
_entry.id   AF-A0AAV1KXY8-F1
#
_cell.length_a   1.000
_cell.length_b   1.000
_cell.length_c   1.000
_cell.angle_alpha   90.00
_cell.angle_beta   90.00
_cell.angle_gamma   90.00
#
_symmetry.space_group_name_H-M   'P 1'
#
loop_
_entity.id
_entity.type
_entity.pdbx_description
1 polymer ?
#
loop_
_entity_poly.entity_id
_entity_poly.type
_entity_poly.pdbx_seq_one_letter_code
_entity_poly.pdbx_strand_id
1 'polypeptide(L)'
;MACRSKKILSLIPLSDSEGSDIESDGDLEVINLEQHLFRYFTMDDPFVACPYNFAHRVPRSRIQAHIVKCQPNYPELDICPYNATHRVPKLEIRSHVLNCPSKNAIFPQDKPPKLKGSLTTPKPILQKDYLPETDPNHEIWDD
;
A
#
# COMPACT_ATOMS: atom_id res chain seq x y z
N MET A 1 -15.62 -8.09 46.40
CA MET A 1 -15.71 -6.82 47.14
C MET A 1 -15.13 -5.72 46.26
N ALA A 2 -15.88 -4.64 46.11
CA ALA A 2 -15.68 -3.59 45.13
C ALA A 2 -14.59 -2.60 45.55
N CYS A 3 -13.76 -2.16 44.60
CA CYS A 3 -13.06 -0.87 44.71
C CYS A 3 -13.60 0.04 43.60
N ARG A 4 -14.44 0.99 44.03
CA ARG A 4 -15.14 1.98 43.22
C ARG A 4 -14.18 3.08 42.75
N SER A 5 -14.30 3.42 41.48
CA SER A 5 -14.25 4.72 40.82
C SER A 5 -13.44 5.86 41.47
N LYS A 6 -12.69 6.56 40.61
CA LYS A 6 -12.78 8.03 40.45
C LYS A 6 -12.38 8.41 39.01
N LYS A 7 -13.40 8.69 38.19
CA LYS A 7 -13.28 9.47 36.96
C LYS A 7 -12.98 10.92 37.37
N ILE A 8 -12.00 11.56 36.75
CA ILE A 8 -11.90 13.01 36.72
C ILE A 8 -12.10 13.43 35.28
N LEU A 9 -13.29 13.99 35.06
CA LEU A 9 -13.71 14.71 33.88
C LEU A 9 -13.27 16.15 34.08
N SER A 10 -12.34 16.64 33.27
CA SER A 10 -12.10 18.08 33.12
C SER A 10 -12.41 18.45 31.67
N LEU A 11 -13.62 18.98 31.50
CA LEU A 11 -14.07 19.71 30.33
C LEU A 11 -13.44 21.12 30.32
N ILE A 12 -13.57 21.77 29.15
CA ILE A 12 -13.54 23.22 28.86
C ILE A 12 -12.22 23.72 28.22
N PRO A 13 -12.22 24.64 27.23
CA PRO A 13 -13.20 24.98 26.19
C PRO A 13 -12.62 24.95 24.75
N LEU A 14 -13.53 24.87 23.77
CA LEU A 14 -13.30 25.33 22.40
C LEU A 14 -13.30 26.87 22.39
N SER A 15 -12.30 27.47 21.76
CA SER A 15 -12.29 28.89 21.38
C SER A 15 -11.92 28.99 19.91
N ASP A 16 -12.90 29.39 19.11
CA ASP A 16 -12.74 29.87 17.75
C ASP A 16 -11.99 31.21 17.76
N SER A 17 -10.99 31.36 16.89
CA SER A 17 -10.58 32.66 16.35
C SER A 17 -9.73 32.45 15.10
N GLU A 18 -10.38 32.69 13.96
CA GLU A 18 -9.98 33.49 12.79
C GLU A 18 -8.50 33.55 12.38
N GLY A 19 -8.30 33.39 11.07
CA GLY A 19 -6.99 33.30 10.42
C GLY A 19 -6.17 34.58 10.44
N SER A 20 -4.88 34.38 10.27
CA SER A 20 -3.96 35.37 9.75
C SER A 20 -2.90 34.66 8.91
N ASP A 21 -2.84 35.07 7.65
CA ASP A 21 -1.83 34.70 6.68
C ASP A 21 -0.44 35.14 7.17
N ILE A 22 0.51 34.21 7.12
CA ILE A 22 1.95 34.54 7.13
C ILE A 22 2.58 33.71 6.01
N GLU A 23 2.59 34.28 4.81
CA GLU A 23 3.62 33.98 3.83
C GLU A 23 4.95 34.47 4.43
N SER A 24 5.89 33.56 4.64
CA SER A 24 7.28 33.92 4.88
C SER A 24 8.16 33.04 4.02
N ASP A 25 8.57 33.62 2.89
CA ASP A 25 9.72 33.21 2.11
C ASP A 25 10.95 33.05 3.02
N GLY A 26 11.65 31.92 2.89
CA GLY A 26 12.81 31.60 3.72
C GLY A 26 13.53 30.36 3.23
N ASP A 27 14.24 30.51 2.11
CA ASP A 27 15.50 29.86 1.76
C ASP A 27 15.75 28.42 2.25
N LEU A 28 15.39 27.42 1.44
CA LEU A 28 15.95 26.08 1.60
C LEU A 28 17.17 25.91 0.68
N GLU A 29 18.32 25.88 1.33
CA GLU A 29 19.67 25.82 0.76
C GLU A 29 19.85 24.73 -0.31
N VAL A 30 20.52 25.15 -1.38
CA VAL A 30 21.08 24.34 -2.47
C VAL A 30 22.04 23.27 -1.94
N ILE A 31 21.68 21.99 -2.12
CA ILE A 31 22.61 20.86 -1.94
C ILE A 31 22.43 19.81 -3.04
N ASN A 32 23.42 19.78 -3.94
CA ASN A 32 23.84 18.76 -4.92
C ASN A 32 22.76 18.04 -5.78
N LEU A 33 22.74 18.39 -7.08
CA LEU A 33 21.68 18.10 -8.04
C LEU A 33 21.72 16.68 -8.67
N GLU A 34 22.78 15.88 -8.47
CA GLU A 34 22.88 14.57 -9.14
C GLU A 34 22.30 13.37 -8.33
N GLN A 35 21.97 13.55 -7.06
CA GLN A 35 21.42 12.47 -6.21
C GLN A 35 19.93 12.64 -5.86
N HIS A 36 19.27 13.69 -6.38
CA HIS A 36 18.05 14.24 -5.79
C HIS A 36 16.74 14.00 -6.56
N LEU A 37 16.75 13.33 -7.71
CA LEU A 37 15.51 12.95 -8.40
C LEU A 37 14.71 11.85 -7.66
N PHE A 38 15.21 11.33 -6.54
CA PHE A 38 14.51 10.39 -5.66
C PHE A 38 14.03 11.01 -4.32
N ARG A 39 14.18 12.33 -4.13
CA ARG A 39 13.99 13.00 -2.81
C ARG A 39 12.90 14.07 -2.80
N TYR A 40 11.70 13.75 -3.29
CA TYR A 40 10.50 14.22 -2.58
C TYR A 40 10.23 13.24 -1.43
N PHE A 41 11.08 13.31 -0.39
CA PHE A 41 10.86 12.61 0.86
C PHE A 41 9.77 13.38 1.60
N THR A 42 8.55 12.84 1.67
CA THR A 42 7.53 13.37 2.56
C THR A 42 8.09 13.32 3.98
N MET A 43 8.01 14.42 4.73
CA MET A 43 8.61 14.55 6.07
C MET A 43 8.06 13.51 7.08
N ASP A 44 6.99 12.79 6.73
CA ASP A 44 6.32 11.77 7.54
C ASP A 44 6.53 10.32 7.04
N ASP A 45 7.69 9.94 6.48
CA ASP A 45 7.95 8.54 6.10
C ASP A 45 8.54 7.71 7.26
N PRO A 46 7.77 6.81 7.90
CA PRO A 46 8.26 6.03 9.02
C PRO A 46 9.30 5.00 8.59
N PHE A 47 10.33 4.81 9.42
CA PHE A 47 11.32 3.76 9.22
C PHE A 47 10.78 2.39 9.63
N VAL A 48 11.04 1.38 8.80
CA VAL A 48 10.71 -0.02 9.04
C VAL A 48 11.97 -0.89 9.00
N ALA A 49 11.95 -2.00 9.73
CA ALA A 49 13.04 -2.96 9.72
C ALA A 49 12.97 -3.85 8.46
N CYS A 50 14.13 -4.21 7.91
CA CYS A 50 14.20 -5.14 6.78
C CYS A 50 13.78 -6.56 7.21
N PRO A 51 13.00 -7.29 6.39
CA PRO A 51 12.60 -8.66 6.67
C PRO A 51 13.76 -9.67 6.78
N TYR A 52 14.89 -9.38 6.11
CA TYR A 52 16.06 -10.28 6.11
C TYR A 52 17.02 -10.01 7.28
N ASN A 53 17.17 -8.75 7.68
CA ASN A 53 18.05 -8.36 8.77
C ASN A 53 17.48 -7.15 9.52
N PHE A 54 17.18 -7.36 10.80
CA PHE A 54 16.65 -6.33 11.69
C PHE A 54 17.61 -5.15 11.96
N ALA A 55 18.90 -5.30 11.66
CA ALA A 55 19.86 -4.20 11.72
C ALA A 55 19.62 -3.14 10.63
N HIS A 56 19.03 -3.52 9.49
CA HIS A 56 18.70 -2.57 8.44
C HIS A 56 17.38 -1.88 8.76
N ARG A 57 17.44 -0.56 8.99
CA ARG A 57 16.27 0.32 9.08
C ARG A 57 16.18 1.16 7.82
N VAL A 58 15.05 1.05 7.13
CA VAL A 58 14.83 1.70 5.83
C VAL A 58 13.48 2.41 5.87
N PRO A 59 13.35 3.58 5.26
CA PRO A 59 12.06 4.26 5.14
C PRO A 59 11.01 3.37 4.45
N ARG A 60 9.76 3.43 4.89
CA ARG A 60 8.69 2.58 4.37
C ARG A 60 8.49 2.78 2.88
N SER A 61 8.66 3.99 2.35
CA SER A 61 8.60 4.24 0.91
C SER A 61 9.64 3.46 0.10
N ARG A 62 10.83 3.23 0.67
CA ARG A 62 11.99 2.63 -0.03
C ARG A 62 12.22 1.15 0.30
N ILE A 63 11.42 0.57 1.17
CA ILE A 63 11.61 -0.82 1.62
C ILE A 63 11.55 -1.83 0.46
N GLN A 64 10.69 -1.62 -0.53
CA GLN A 64 10.56 -2.51 -1.69
C GLN A 64 11.86 -2.56 -2.50
N ALA A 65 12.40 -1.39 -2.86
CA ALA A 65 13.66 -1.29 -3.58
C ALA A 65 14.84 -1.83 -2.74
N HIS A 66 14.83 -1.60 -1.43
CA HIS A 66 15.83 -2.17 -0.53
C HIS A 66 15.80 -3.69 -0.51
N ILE A 67 14.61 -4.29 -0.41
CA ILE A 67 14.42 -5.74 -0.35
C ILE A 67 15.04 -6.45 -1.56
N VAL A 68 14.85 -5.92 -2.77
CA VAL A 68 15.44 -6.50 -4.01
C VAL A 68 16.97 -6.50 -3.96
N LYS A 69 17.57 -5.43 -3.43
CA LYS A 69 19.04 -5.32 -3.27
C LYS A 69 19.57 -6.15 -2.10
N CYS A 70 18.76 -6.34 -1.06
CA CYS A 70 19.14 -7.06 0.16
C CYS A 70 19.03 -8.58 -0.01
N GLN A 71 18.05 -9.05 -0.80
CA GLN A 71 17.78 -10.45 -1.08
C GLN A 71 19.02 -11.31 -1.41
N PRO A 72 19.95 -10.92 -2.31
CA PRO A 72 21.10 -11.77 -2.66
C PRO A 72 22.08 -12.02 -1.51
N ASN A 73 22.06 -11.22 -0.44
CA ASN A 73 22.97 -11.36 0.69
C ASN A 73 22.44 -12.29 1.80
N TYR A 74 21.19 -12.75 1.71
CA TYR A 74 20.50 -13.53 2.74
C TYR A 74 19.86 -14.77 2.11
N PRO A 75 19.50 -15.80 2.91
CA PRO A 75 18.82 -16.98 2.39
C PRO A 75 17.52 -16.64 1.67
N GLU A 76 17.15 -17.50 0.71
CA GLU A 76 15.93 -17.34 -0.06
C GLU A 76 14.69 -17.49 0.85
N LEU A 77 13.95 -16.38 0.99
CA LEU A 77 12.64 -16.32 1.63
C LEU A 77 11.58 -16.21 0.52
N ASP A 78 10.45 -16.88 0.71
CA ASP A 78 9.31 -16.78 -0.21
C ASP A 78 8.55 -15.47 0.00
N ILE A 79 7.91 -15.01 -1.08
CA ILE A 79 7.14 -13.77 -1.12
C ILE A 79 5.68 -14.06 -0.80
N CYS A 80 5.06 -13.25 0.07
CA CYS A 80 3.64 -13.37 0.36
C CYS A 80 2.79 -12.98 -0.87
N PRO A 81 1.77 -13.77 -1.26
CA PRO A 81 0.89 -13.45 -2.38
C PRO A 81 0.02 -12.19 -2.14
N TYR A 82 -0.21 -11.80 -0.88
CA TYR A 82 -1.03 -10.63 -0.53
C TYR A 82 -0.22 -9.34 -0.36
N ASN A 83 1.08 -9.46 -0.07
CA ASN A 83 1.94 -8.30 0.14
C ASN A 83 3.38 -8.58 -0.26
N ALA A 84 3.82 -7.91 -1.32
CA ALA A 84 5.17 -8.06 -1.89
C ALA A 84 6.30 -7.55 -0.97
N THR A 85 6.02 -6.90 0.17
CA THR A 85 7.04 -6.54 1.16
C THR A 85 7.29 -7.64 2.19
N HIS A 86 6.35 -8.57 2.38
CA HIS A 86 6.55 -9.67 3.30
C HIS A 86 7.51 -10.70 2.69
N ARG A 87 8.43 -11.17 3.52
CA ARG A 87 9.35 -12.29 3.23
C ARG A 87 9.19 -13.30 4.34
N VAL A 88 8.92 -14.55 3.98
CA VAL A 88 8.58 -15.60 4.95
C VAL A 88 9.35 -16.86 4.58
N PRO A 89 9.83 -17.65 5.56
CA PRO A 89 10.44 -18.94 5.27
C PRO A 89 9.48 -19.86 4.51
N LYS A 90 9.99 -20.60 3.54
CA LYS A 90 9.20 -21.54 2.71
C LYS A 90 8.37 -22.54 3.51
N LEU A 91 8.86 -22.96 4.68
CA LEU A 91 8.14 -23.88 5.57
C LEU A 91 6.90 -23.23 6.20
N GLU A 92 6.94 -21.92 6.45
CA GLU A 92 5.91 -21.17 7.17
C GLU A 92 4.97 -20.38 6.25
N ILE A 93 5.24 -20.36 4.93
CA ILE A 93 4.42 -19.61 3.97
C ILE A 93 2.95 -20.07 4.00
N ARG A 94 2.70 -21.37 4.21
CA ARG A 94 1.33 -21.93 4.29
C ARG A 94 0.55 -21.36 5.47
N SER A 95 1.15 -21.37 6.66
CA SER A 95 0.55 -20.77 7.86
C SER A 95 0.43 -19.25 7.74
N HIS A 96 1.41 -18.60 7.12
CA HIS A 96 1.38 -17.16 6.88
C HIS A 96 0.20 -16.77 5.98
N VAL A 97 -0.02 -17.45 4.85
CA VAL A 97 -1.12 -17.14 3.92
C VAL A 97 -2.49 -17.26 4.59
N LEU A 98 -2.68 -18.22 5.50
CA LEU A 98 -3.93 -18.37 6.25
C LEU A 98 -4.20 -17.19 7.18
N ASN A 99 -3.16 -16.72 7.88
CA ASN A 99 -3.25 -15.73 8.96
C ASN A 99 -2.67 -14.35 8.59
N CYS A 100 -2.42 -14.09 7.31
CA CYS A 100 -1.75 -12.87 6.87
C CYS A 100 -2.61 -11.63 7.21
N PRO A 101 -2.06 -10.61 7.88
CA PRO A 101 -2.84 -9.39 8.17
C PRO A 101 -3.30 -8.68 6.88
N SER A 102 -2.48 -8.73 5.82
CA SER A 102 -2.81 -8.14 4.52
C SER A 102 -3.96 -8.86 3.80
N LYS A 103 -4.24 -10.13 4.12
CA LYS A 103 -5.37 -10.87 3.55
C LYS A 103 -6.70 -10.25 3.97
N ASN A 104 -6.85 -9.89 5.24
CA ASN A 104 -8.07 -9.30 5.78
C ASN A 104 -8.35 -7.90 5.23
N ALA A 105 -7.31 -7.17 4.82
CA ALA A 105 -7.46 -5.87 4.16
C ALA A 105 -8.08 -6.00 2.76
N ILE A 106 -7.74 -7.06 2.02
CA ILE A 106 -8.25 -7.32 0.66
C ILE A 106 -9.62 -8.02 0.73
N PHE A 107 -9.74 -9.01 1.61
CA PHE A 107 -10.95 -9.83 1.80
C PHE A 107 -11.42 -9.75 3.25
N PRO A 108 -12.17 -8.69 3.62
CA PRO A 108 -12.78 -8.60 4.94
C PRO A 108 -13.80 -9.73 5.13
N GLN A 109 -13.62 -10.55 6.18
CA GLN A 109 -14.49 -11.71 6.44
C GLN A 109 -15.95 -11.32 6.72
N ASP A 110 -16.17 -10.10 7.22
CA ASP A 110 -17.48 -9.63 7.68
C ASP A 110 -18.33 -8.97 6.58
N LYS A 111 -17.82 -8.85 5.35
CA LYS A 111 -18.54 -8.20 4.26
C LYS A 111 -18.97 -9.24 3.22
N PRO A 112 -20.28 -9.40 2.95
CA PRO A 112 -20.71 -10.22 1.84
C PRO A 112 -20.09 -9.66 0.55
N PRO A 113 -19.70 -10.52 -0.41
CA PRO A 113 -19.20 -10.07 -1.70
C PRO A 113 -20.16 -9.05 -2.31
N LYS A 114 -19.68 -7.84 -2.62
CA LYS A 114 -20.48 -6.80 -3.29
C LYS A 114 -20.69 -7.11 -4.78
N LEU A 115 -20.86 -8.39 -5.13
CA LEU A 115 -21.11 -8.82 -6.50
C LEU A 115 -22.61 -8.68 -6.77
N LYS A 116 -23.01 -7.51 -7.26
CA LYS A 116 -24.28 -7.38 -8.00
C LYS A 116 -24.00 -7.83 -9.43
N GLY A 117 -23.86 -9.14 -9.62
CA GLY A 117 -23.78 -9.69 -10.98
C GLY A 117 -25.06 -9.29 -11.72
N SER A 118 -24.91 -8.79 -12.95
CA SER A 118 -26.06 -8.75 -13.85
C SER A 118 -26.54 -10.19 -14.03
N LEU A 119 -27.83 -10.44 -13.84
CA LEU A 119 -28.43 -11.76 -14.13
C LEU A 119 -28.28 -12.14 -15.62
N THR A 120 -28.02 -11.15 -16.46
CA THR A 120 -27.62 -11.32 -17.85
C THR A 120 -26.10 -11.30 -17.93
N THR A 121 -25.46 -12.47 -17.94
CA THR A 121 -24.10 -12.56 -18.48
C THR A 121 -24.18 -12.24 -19.97
N PRO A 122 -23.52 -11.17 -20.46
CA PRO A 122 -23.43 -10.99 -21.90
C PRO A 122 -22.81 -12.26 -22.48
N LYS A 123 -23.40 -12.77 -23.55
CA LYS A 123 -22.89 -13.96 -24.22
C LYS A 123 -21.42 -13.69 -24.55
N PRO A 124 -20.47 -14.51 -24.08
CA PRO A 124 -19.07 -14.31 -24.42
C PRO A 124 -18.97 -14.33 -25.93
N ILE A 125 -18.46 -13.24 -26.52
CA ILE A 125 -18.19 -13.17 -27.94
C ILE A 125 -17.10 -14.20 -28.19
N LEU A 126 -17.45 -15.30 -28.84
CA LEU A 126 -16.47 -16.29 -29.26
C LEU A 126 -15.64 -15.64 -30.38
N GLN A 127 -14.33 -15.86 -30.41
CA GLN A 127 -13.45 -15.24 -31.42
C GLN A 127 -13.93 -15.46 -32.87
N LYS A 128 -14.56 -16.60 -33.15
CA LYS A 128 -15.16 -16.91 -34.46
C LYS A 128 -16.40 -16.07 -34.81
N ASP A 129 -17.04 -15.50 -33.78
CA ASP A 129 -18.24 -14.66 -33.89
C ASP A 129 -17.86 -13.16 -33.88
N TYR A 130 -16.59 -12.81 -33.60
CA TYR A 130 -16.10 -11.45 -33.75
C TYR A 130 -15.86 -11.17 -35.24
N LEU A 131 -16.66 -10.27 -35.81
CA LEU A 131 -16.57 -9.82 -37.19
C LEU A 131 -15.94 -8.42 -37.22
N PRO A 132 -14.63 -8.29 -37.53
CA PRO A 132 -13.92 -7.00 -37.54
C PRO A 132 -14.57 -5.95 -38.43
N GLU A 133 -15.18 -6.40 -39.54
CA GLU A 133 -15.85 -5.55 -40.53
C GLU A 133 -17.08 -4.81 -39.99
N THR A 134 -17.66 -5.27 -38.87
CA THR A 134 -18.92 -4.74 -38.31
C THR A 134 -18.76 -3.96 -37.02
N ASP A 135 -17.55 -3.91 -36.47
CA ASP A 135 -17.25 -3.18 -35.24
C ASP A 135 -16.91 -1.72 -35.61
N PRO A 136 -17.75 -0.73 -35.23
CA PRO A 136 -17.51 0.69 -35.54
C PRO A 136 -16.23 1.25 -34.93
N ASN A 137 -15.65 0.54 -33.95
CA ASN A 137 -14.38 0.87 -33.31
C ASN A 137 -13.24 -0.08 -33.77
N HIS A 138 -13.40 -0.82 -34.87
CA HIS A 138 -12.31 -1.59 -35.45
C HIS A 138 -11.29 -0.65 -36.09
N GLU A 139 -10.36 -0.19 -35.28
CA GLU A 139 -9.19 0.53 -35.75
C GLU A 139 -8.25 -0.46 -36.44
N ILE A 140 -8.02 -0.26 -37.74
CA ILE A 140 -7.00 -0.97 -38.51
C ILE A 140 -5.67 -0.35 -38.12
N TRP A 141 -5.02 -0.97 -37.14
CA TRP A 141 -3.66 -0.61 -36.73
C TRP A 141 -2.65 -1.32 -37.66
N ASP A 142 -2.51 -0.86 -38.90
CA ASP A 142 -1.43 -1.26 -39.82
C ASP A 142 -1.02 -0.06 -40.70
N ASP A 143 0.01 0.66 -40.26
CA ASP A 143 0.83 1.62 -41.03
C ASP A 143 2.32 1.30 -40.83
#